data_AF-A0A2D9PMQ6-F1
#
_entry.id   AF-A0A2D9PMQ6-F1
#
_cell.length_a   1.000
_cell.length_b   1.000
_cell.length_c   1.000
_cell.angle_alpha   90.00
_cell.angle_beta   90.00
_cell.angle_gamma   90.00
#
_symmetry.space_group_name_H-M   'P 1'
#
loop_
_entity.id
_entity.type
_entity.pdbx_description
1 polymer ?
#
loop_
_entity_poly.entity_id
_entity_poly.type
_entity_poly.pdbx_seq_one_letter_code
_entity_poly.pdbx_strand_id
1 'polypeptide(L)'
;MGGSVGIGALIVGTSLMLVFALAVQSLDSRMETSLEVIEEAGEPIPSFQIDDATLWEGAVLSVTITTNGSGYQDGTLIEQSGSGGFSGTFTVDAAGGIENVIITNRGNYSSPPTIIVDTTGQPVASTGATFGSDIGNFIYSNLTNTGPVTMKNREAWLFLDGGTAVEPTNLGSVTSGTTTHWYPGETIQLEWAEDGATSYDRISLTSNGLTMVNTLA
;
A
#
# COMPACT_ATOMS: atom_id res chain seq x y z
N MET A 1 -0.02 -37.47 -82.54
CA MET A 1 0.63 -37.33 -81.22
C MET A 1 -0.24 -36.40 -80.38
N GLY A 2 -0.96 -36.90 -79.37
CA GLY A 2 -1.88 -36.04 -78.59
C GLY A 2 -2.37 -36.59 -77.24
N GLY A 3 -2.00 -37.82 -76.85
CA GLY A 3 -2.51 -38.46 -75.62
C GLY A 3 -1.68 -38.24 -74.35
N SER A 4 -0.53 -37.55 -74.43
CA SER A 4 0.44 -37.49 -73.31
C SER A 4 0.31 -36.26 -72.41
N VAL A 5 -0.41 -35.22 -72.82
CA VAL A 5 -0.52 -33.96 -72.05
C VAL A 5 -1.53 -34.09 -70.89
N GLY A 6 -2.56 -34.94 -71.04
CA GLY A 6 -3.62 -35.12 -70.04
C GLY A 6 -3.20 -35.89 -68.78
N ILE A 7 -2.33 -36.89 -68.91
CA ILE A 7 -1.86 -37.69 -67.76
C ILE A 7 -0.86 -36.89 -66.91
N GLY A 8 0.00 -36.10 -67.55
CA GLY A 8 0.91 -35.17 -66.84
C GLY A 8 0.15 -34.10 -66.06
N ALA A 9 -0.89 -33.51 -66.65
CA ALA A 9 -1.75 -32.54 -65.97
C ALA A 9 -2.51 -33.16 -64.78
N LEU A 10 -2.97 -34.40 -64.91
CA LEU A 10 -3.65 -35.12 -63.83
C LEU A 10 -2.71 -35.43 -62.65
N ILE A 11 -1.50 -35.93 -62.94
CA ILE A 11 -0.48 -36.23 -61.92
C ILE A 11 -0.03 -34.95 -61.20
N VAL A 12 0.18 -33.86 -61.94
CA VAL A 12 0.54 -32.57 -61.34
C VAL A 12 -0.60 -32.01 -60.48
N GLY A 13 -1.86 -32.16 -60.93
CA GLY A 13 -3.04 -31.74 -60.16
C GLY A 13 -3.22 -32.49 -58.84
N THR A 14 -3.03 -33.82 -58.84
CA THR A 14 -3.13 -34.63 -57.61
C THR A 14 -1.96 -34.36 -56.65
N SER A 15 -0.76 -34.11 -57.18
CA SER A 15 0.41 -33.72 -56.39
C SER A 15 0.21 -32.36 -55.71
N LEU A 16 -0.32 -31.38 -56.46
CA LEU A 16 -0.63 -30.05 -55.93
C LEU A 16 -1.71 -30.09 -54.85
N MET A 17 -2.74 -30.92 -55.01
CA MET A 17 -3.76 -31.12 -53.96
C MET A 17 -3.14 -31.70 -52.68
N LEU A 18 -2.19 -32.63 -52.80
CA LEU A 18 -1.54 -33.23 -51.64
C LEU A 18 -0.64 -32.23 -50.91
N VAL A 19 0.09 -31.39 -51.64
CA VAL A 19 0.87 -30.28 -51.07
C VAL A 19 -0.06 -29.26 -50.42
N PHE A 20 -1.18 -28.94 -51.06
CA PHE A 20 -2.16 -27.99 -50.51
C PHE A 20 -2.81 -28.54 -49.22
N ALA A 21 -3.12 -29.84 -49.17
CA ALA A 21 -3.65 -30.49 -47.98
C ALA A 21 -2.64 -30.48 -46.82
N LEU A 22 -1.36 -30.79 -47.11
CA LEU A 22 -0.28 -30.70 -46.12
C LEU A 22 -0.04 -29.26 -45.65
N ALA A 23 -0.15 -28.28 -46.56
CA ALA A 23 -0.03 -26.87 -46.23
C ALA A 23 -1.18 -26.41 -45.32
N VAL A 24 -2.42 -26.80 -45.59
CA VAL A 24 -3.59 -26.48 -44.73
C VAL A 24 -3.44 -27.10 -43.35
N GLN A 25 -3.06 -28.37 -43.24
CA GLN A 25 -2.78 -28.99 -41.93
C GLN A 25 -1.67 -28.28 -41.15
N SER A 26 -0.64 -27.80 -41.85
CA SER A 26 0.43 -27.03 -41.21
C SER A 26 -0.02 -25.65 -40.74
N LEU A 27 -0.97 -25.03 -41.46
CA LEU A 27 -1.56 -23.75 -41.07
C LEU A 27 -2.51 -23.92 -39.88
N ASP A 28 -3.31 -24.99 -39.84
CA ASP A 28 -4.19 -25.29 -38.72
C ASP A 28 -3.39 -25.53 -37.44
N SER A 29 -2.34 -26.35 -37.49
CA SER A 29 -1.44 -26.56 -36.36
C SER A 29 -0.77 -25.27 -35.89
N ARG A 30 -0.37 -24.39 -36.82
CA ARG A 30 0.21 -23.08 -36.48
C ARG A 30 -0.80 -22.12 -35.90
N MET A 31 -2.06 -22.15 -36.36
CA MET A 31 -3.14 -21.34 -35.81
C MET A 31 -3.47 -21.78 -34.38
N GLU A 32 -3.55 -23.08 -34.13
CA GLU A 32 -3.78 -23.63 -32.78
C GLU A 32 -2.64 -23.27 -31.83
N THR A 33 -1.38 -23.46 -32.23
CA THR A 33 -0.22 -23.01 -31.44
C THR A 33 -0.20 -21.48 -31.27
N SER A 34 -0.60 -20.70 -32.28
CA SER A 34 -0.65 -19.23 -32.12
C SER A 34 -1.74 -18.79 -31.14
N LEU A 35 -2.86 -19.50 -31.06
CA LEU A 35 -3.92 -19.24 -30.10
C LEU A 35 -3.49 -19.65 -28.69
N GLU A 36 -2.83 -20.79 -28.54
CA GLU A 36 -2.29 -21.28 -27.25
C GLU A 36 -1.23 -20.31 -26.70
N VAL A 37 -0.34 -19.80 -27.55
CA VAL A 37 0.65 -18.77 -27.17
C VAL A 37 -0.04 -17.43 -26.82
N ILE A 38 -1.17 -17.08 -27.43
CA ILE A 38 -1.93 -15.86 -27.08
C ILE A 38 -2.64 -16.03 -25.73
N GLU A 39 -3.18 -17.21 -25.43
CA GLU A 39 -3.77 -17.52 -24.12
C GLU A 39 -2.71 -17.55 -23.01
N GLU A 40 -1.52 -18.10 -23.28
CA GLU A 40 -0.39 -18.13 -22.34
C GLU A 40 0.33 -16.77 -22.21
N ALA A 41 0.25 -15.92 -23.24
CA ALA A 41 0.76 -14.54 -23.19
C ALA A 41 -0.20 -13.55 -22.50
N GLY A 42 -1.28 -14.03 -21.88
CA GLY A 42 -2.09 -13.21 -20.99
C GLY A 42 -1.23 -12.64 -19.87
N GLU A 43 -1.04 -11.32 -19.86
CA GLU A 43 -0.27 -10.67 -18.80
C GLU A 43 -0.92 -10.99 -17.45
N PRO A 44 -0.14 -11.49 -16.47
CA PRO A 44 -0.72 -11.94 -15.22
C PRO A 44 -1.50 -10.78 -14.56
N ILE A 45 -2.70 -11.07 -14.08
CA ILE A 45 -3.60 -10.03 -13.56
C ILE A 45 -3.19 -9.72 -12.11
N PRO A 46 -3.02 -8.44 -11.73
CA PRO A 46 -2.77 -8.07 -10.35
C PRO A 46 -3.98 -8.41 -9.47
N SER A 47 -3.72 -8.84 -8.24
CA SER A 47 -4.76 -9.11 -7.23
C SER A 47 -4.24 -8.69 -5.86
N PHE A 48 -5.13 -8.14 -5.05
CA PHE A 48 -4.81 -7.65 -3.71
C PHE A 48 -6.05 -7.64 -2.83
N GLN A 49 -5.83 -7.55 -1.53
CA GLN A 49 -6.90 -7.44 -0.54
C GLN A 49 -6.54 -6.43 0.55
N ILE A 50 -7.59 -5.89 1.18
CA ILE A 50 -7.52 -5.08 2.38
C ILE A 50 -7.84 -6.03 3.53
N ASP A 51 -6.85 -6.45 4.30
CA ASP A 51 -6.98 -7.48 5.34
C ASP A 51 -7.78 -6.96 6.53
N ASP A 52 -7.45 -5.75 6.95
CA ASP A 52 -8.13 -5.00 8.01
C ASP A 52 -8.11 -3.51 7.67
N ALA A 53 -9.02 -2.74 8.27
CA ALA A 53 -9.02 -1.30 8.17
C ALA A 53 -9.68 -0.71 9.42
N THR A 54 -8.95 0.12 10.16
CA THR A 54 -9.42 0.73 11.41
C THR A 54 -9.22 2.23 11.35
N LEU A 55 -10.27 2.98 11.70
CA LEU A 55 -10.23 4.43 11.80
C LEU A 55 -10.15 4.84 13.27
N TRP A 56 -9.13 5.62 13.62
CA TRP A 56 -9.06 6.33 14.89
C TRP A 56 -9.31 7.80 14.65
N GLU A 57 -10.47 8.29 15.09
CA GLU A 57 -10.87 9.70 14.93
C GLU A 57 -10.08 10.66 15.84
N GLY A 58 -9.44 10.12 16.86
CA GLY A 58 -8.75 10.85 17.91
C GLY A 58 -7.29 10.48 18.08
N ALA A 59 -6.61 10.07 17.01
CA ALA A 59 -5.22 9.65 17.08
C ALA A 59 -4.28 10.85 17.21
N VAL A 60 -3.23 10.75 18.03
CA VAL A 60 -2.20 11.81 18.11
C VAL A 60 -1.43 11.86 16.79
N LEU A 61 -1.59 12.96 16.05
CA LEU A 61 -0.95 13.17 14.74
C LEU A 61 0.39 13.89 14.90
N SER A 62 0.49 14.79 15.86
CA SER A 62 1.71 15.56 16.11
C SER A 62 1.96 15.77 17.60
N VAL A 63 3.24 15.85 17.94
CA VAL A 63 3.72 16.28 19.26
C VAL A 63 4.69 17.43 19.03
N THR A 64 4.35 18.60 19.57
CA THR A 64 5.17 19.80 19.48
C THR A 64 5.89 20.03 20.80
N ILE A 65 7.21 20.18 20.76
CA ILE A 65 7.99 20.54 21.94
C ILE A 65 7.75 22.04 22.21
N THR A 66 7.08 22.36 23.33
CA THR A 66 6.81 23.74 23.75
C THR A 66 7.96 24.29 24.58
N THR A 67 8.58 23.44 25.39
CA THR A 67 9.83 23.74 26.10
C THR A 67 10.66 22.47 26.15
N ASN A 68 11.92 22.57 25.73
CA ASN A 68 12.81 21.41 25.62
C ASN A 68 13.24 20.85 26.99
N GLY A 69 13.12 21.66 28.06
CA GLY A 69 13.61 21.32 29.39
C GLY A 69 15.14 21.20 29.44
N SER A 70 15.65 20.54 30.48
CA SER A 70 17.10 20.27 30.62
C SER A 70 17.35 19.04 31.48
N GLY A 71 18.54 18.43 31.33
CA GLY A 71 18.99 17.31 32.15
C GLY A 71 18.43 15.94 31.76
N TYR A 72 17.61 15.86 30.70
CA TYR A 72 17.06 14.61 30.19
C TYR A 72 18.12 13.77 29.46
N GLN A 73 17.83 12.48 29.33
CA GLN A 73 18.51 11.54 28.43
C GLN A 73 17.47 11.00 27.43
N ASP A 74 17.92 10.42 26.31
CA ASP A 74 17.04 9.75 25.36
C ASP A 74 16.08 8.79 26.08
N GLY A 75 14.81 8.83 25.70
CA GLY A 75 13.78 8.16 26.47
C GLY A 75 12.43 8.11 25.78
N THR A 76 11.40 7.85 26.57
CA THR A 76 10.02 7.66 26.10
C THR A 76 9.09 8.78 26.59
N LEU A 77 8.11 9.07 25.76
CA LEU A 77 6.96 9.90 26.08
C LEU A 77 5.75 9.00 26.29
N ILE A 78 4.95 9.35 27.29
CA ILE A 78 3.70 8.67 27.62
C ILE A 78 2.61 9.71 27.81
N GLU A 79 1.36 9.26 27.75
CA GLU A 79 0.22 10.08 28.15
C GLU A 79 0.05 10.05 29.68
N GLN A 80 -0.25 11.21 30.27
CA GLN A 80 -0.21 11.42 31.72
C GLN A 80 -1.19 10.55 32.52
N SER A 81 -2.40 10.31 32.01
CA SER A 81 -3.41 9.47 32.69
C SER A 81 -3.16 7.97 32.53
N GLY A 82 -2.28 7.57 31.60
CA GLY A 82 -1.93 6.19 31.31
C GLY A 82 -3.04 5.38 30.63
N SER A 83 -4.11 6.03 30.16
CA SER A 83 -5.35 5.36 29.74
C SER A 83 -5.53 5.24 28.23
N GLY A 84 -4.92 6.12 27.43
CA GLY A 84 -5.15 6.17 25.99
C GLY A 84 -4.08 5.55 25.11
N GLY A 85 -3.05 4.92 25.70
CA GLY A 85 -2.11 4.07 24.96
C GLY A 85 -1.08 4.80 24.09
N PHE A 86 -1.02 6.13 24.09
CA PHE A 86 0.05 6.87 23.41
C PHE A 86 1.43 6.47 23.94
N SER A 87 2.37 6.31 23.01
CA SER A 87 3.79 6.12 23.30
C SER A 87 4.64 6.77 22.21
N GLY A 88 5.71 7.45 22.61
CA GLY A 88 6.70 7.98 21.69
C GLY A 88 8.10 7.85 22.26
N THR A 89 9.09 8.11 21.42
CA THR A 89 10.50 8.22 21.82
C THR A 89 11.00 9.62 21.55
N PHE A 90 11.95 10.09 22.34
CA PHE A 90 12.61 11.36 22.10
C PHE A 90 14.12 11.26 22.23
N THR A 91 14.81 12.16 21.54
CA THR A 91 16.27 12.35 21.68
C THR A 91 16.60 13.70 22.28
N VAL A 92 17.75 13.79 22.92
CA VAL A 92 18.22 15.04 23.57
C VAL A 92 19.48 15.60 22.92
N ASP A 93 19.70 16.89 23.11
CA ASP A 93 20.95 17.57 22.78
C ASP A 93 22.05 17.31 23.83
N ALA A 94 23.22 17.91 23.62
CA ALA A 94 24.37 17.78 24.54
C ALA A 94 24.12 18.37 25.95
N ALA A 95 23.11 19.25 26.11
CA ALA A 95 22.71 19.84 27.40
C ALA A 95 21.54 19.07 28.06
N GLY A 96 21.03 18.03 27.42
CA GLY A 96 19.87 17.26 27.89
C GLY A 96 18.53 17.96 27.64
N GLY A 97 18.47 18.88 26.69
CA GLY A 97 17.22 19.45 26.18
C GLY A 97 16.64 18.55 25.09
N ILE A 98 15.33 18.29 25.15
CA ILE A 98 14.65 17.43 24.18
C ILE A 98 14.60 18.11 22.81
N GLU A 99 15.07 17.43 21.77
CA GLU A 99 15.24 18.00 20.42
C GLU A 99 14.27 17.39 19.40
N ASN A 100 14.08 16.07 19.43
CA ASN A 100 13.26 15.37 18.45
C ASN A 100 12.33 14.37 19.13
N VAL A 101 11.14 14.21 18.57
CA VAL A 101 10.10 13.28 19.05
C VAL A 101 9.62 12.43 17.88
N ILE A 102 9.50 11.13 18.13
CA ILE A 102 8.93 10.16 17.20
C ILE A 102 7.75 9.48 17.88
N ILE A 103 6.59 9.52 17.25
CA ILE A 103 5.40 8.84 17.75
C ILE A 103 5.48 7.36 17.34
N THR A 104 5.36 6.46 18.30
CA THR A 104 5.38 5.00 18.08
C THR A 104 4.01 4.36 18.24
N ASN A 105 3.16 4.95 19.08
CA ASN A 105 1.76 4.61 19.20
C ASN A 105 0.97 5.90 19.41
N ARG A 106 -0.05 6.11 18.58
CA ARG A 106 -0.83 7.35 18.54
C ARG A 106 -1.92 7.39 19.61
N GLY A 107 -2.36 6.24 20.10
CA GLY A 107 -3.56 6.14 20.95
C GLY A 107 -4.83 6.65 20.25
N ASN A 108 -5.97 6.66 20.95
CA ASN A 108 -7.23 7.18 20.43
C ASN A 108 -7.98 7.95 21.54
N TYR A 109 -8.23 9.24 21.32
CA TYR A 109 -8.66 10.19 22.35
C TYR A 109 -9.82 11.08 21.89
N SER A 110 -10.77 11.37 22.79
CA SER A 110 -11.84 12.34 22.50
C SER A 110 -11.41 13.82 22.60
N SER A 111 -10.20 14.08 23.10
CA SER A 111 -9.59 15.41 23.22
C SER A 111 -8.06 15.30 23.29
N PRO A 112 -7.29 16.31 22.86
CA PRO A 112 -5.82 16.25 22.87
C PRO A 112 -5.25 15.81 24.24
N PRO A 113 -4.48 14.72 24.30
CA PRO A 113 -3.94 14.21 25.57
C PRO A 113 -2.77 15.05 26.08
N THR A 114 -2.58 15.07 27.41
CA THR A 114 -1.36 15.66 27.99
C THR A 114 -0.22 14.65 27.91
N ILE A 115 0.80 14.97 27.12
CA ILE A 115 1.99 14.14 26.93
C ILE A 115 3.06 14.57 27.94
N ILE A 116 3.70 13.59 28.59
CA ILE A 116 4.77 13.79 29.57
C ILE A 116 5.95 12.87 29.27
N VAL A 117 7.11 13.23 29.82
CA VAL A 117 8.27 12.33 29.82
C VAL A 117 8.00 11.18 30.80
N ASP A 118 8.26 9.95 30.35
CA ASP A 118 8.37 8.83 31.28
C ASP A 118 9.62 9.02 32.14
N THR A 119 9.41 9.30 33.41
CA THR A 119 10.51 9.55 34.36
C THR A 119 11.30 8.29 34.71
N THR A 120 10.84 7.11 34.28
CA THR A 120 11.53 5.84 34.51
C THR A 120 12.88 5.84 33.81
N GLY A 121 13.97 5.82 34.59
CA GLY A 121 15.33 5.83 34.06
C GLY A 121 15.85 7.22 33.67
N GLN A 122 15.08 8.28 33.86
CA GLN A 122 15.54 9.66 33.68
C GLN A 122 16.33 10.15 34.91
N PRO A 123 17.34 11.03 34.73
CA PRO A 123 18.02 11.68 35.85
C PRO A 123 17.06 12.46 36.76
N VAL A 124 17.34 12.47 38.07
CA VAL A 124 16.51 13.19 39.06
C VAL A 124 16.50 14.71 38.84
N ALA A 125 17.53 15.24 38.17
CA ALA A 125 17.64 16.66 37.85
C ALA A 125 16.83 17.07 36.60
N SER A 126 16.28 16.12 35.86
CA SER A 126 15.53 16.39 34.62
C SER A 126 14.26 17.19 34.91
N THR A 127 14.09 18.34 34.25
CA THR A 127 12.94 19.21 34.52
C THR A 127 12.61 20.16 33.38
N GLY A 128 11.37 20.64 33.37
CA GLY A 128 10.92 21.76 32.55
C GLY A 128 10.50 21.43 31.13
N ALA A 129 10.52 20.16 30.71
CA ALA A 129 10.00 19.79 29.39
C ALA A 129 8.47 19.87 29.36
N THR A 130 7.92 20.49 28.31
CA THR A 130 6.47 20.57 28.06
C THR A 130 6.16 20.34 26.60
N PHE A 131 5.02 19.70 26.33
CA PHE A 131 4.61 19.29 24.99
C PHE A 131 3.17 19.74 24.70
N GLY A 132 2.93 20.13 23.46
CA GLY A 132 1.59 20.21 22.87
C GLY A 132 1.31 18.96 22.06
N SER A 133 0.07 18.50 22.05
CA SER A 133 -0.40 17.42 21.19
C SER A 133 -1.55 17.92 20.32
N ASP A 134 -1.65 17.36 19.13
CA ASP A 134 -2.80 17.53 18.26
C ASP A 134 -3.34 16.17 17.83
N ILE A 135 -4.65 16.06 17.71
CA ILE A 135 -5.34 14.82 17.38
C ILE A 135 -6.15 14.96 16.10
N GLY A 136 -6.33 13.84 15.41
CA GLY A 136 -7.19 13.78 14.24
C GLY A 136 -7.35 12.36 13.73
N ASN A 137 -7.85 12.25 12.51
CA ASN A 137 -8.14 10.96 11.90
C ASN A 137 -6.86 10.26 11.47
N PHE A 138 -6.76 9.00 11.87
CA PHE A 138 -5.69 8.13 11.43
C PHE A 138 -6.24 6.76 11.05
N ILE A 139 -5.84 6.27 9.88
CA ILE A 139 -6.27 4.99 9.36
C ILE A 139 -5.09 4.02 9.40
N TYR A 140 -5.32 2.87 10.05
CA TYR A 140 -4.44 1.71 9.99
C TYR A 140 -5.08 0.63 9.14
N SER A 141 -4.29 0.04 8.24
CA SER A 141 -4.75 -1.08 7.43
C SER A 141 -3.57 -1.94 7.01
N ASN A 142 -3.75 -3.25 7.04
CA ASN A 142 -2.87 -4.20 6.39
C ASN A 142 -3.40 -4.52 4.99
N LEU A 143 -2.52 -4.41 4.00
CA LEU A 143 -2.84 -4.67 2.61
C LEU A 143 -1.95 -5.82 2.13
N THR A 144 -2.54 -6.89 1.59
CA THR A 144 -1.78 -8.03 1.04
C THR A 144 -1.90 -8.14 -0.48
N ASN A 145 -0.76 -8.28 -1.17
CA ASN A 145 -0.73 -8.61 -2.60
C ASN A 145 -0.93 -10.12 -2.73
N THR A 146 -2.15 -10.52 -3.09
CA THR A 146 -2.53 -11.92 -3.24
C THR A 146 -2.30 -12.43 -4.67
N GLY A 147 -1.93 -11.54 -5.58
CA GLY A 147 -1.71 -11.83 -6.99
C GLY A 147 -0.29 -12.30 -7.30
N PRO A 148 -0.07 -12.77 -8.54
CA PRO A 148 1.23 -13.23 -9.01
C PRO A 148 2.16 -12.09 -9.50
N VAL A 149 1.70 -10.83 -9.50
CA VAL A 149 2.41 -9.68 -10.10
C VAL A 149 2.89 -8.70 -9.05
N THR A 150 4.09 -8.17 -9.27
CA THR A 150 4.60 -7.04 -8.48
C THR A 150 3.93 -5.74 -8.93
N MET A 151 3.29 -5.04 -8.00
CA MET A 151 2.66 -3.75 -8.27
C MET A 151 3.58 -2.61 -7.82
N LYS A 152 3.45 -1.42 -8.41
CA LYS A 152 4.13 -0.23 -7.88
C LYS A 152 3.18 0.53 -6.97
N ASN A 153 3.65 0.94 -5.80
CA ASN A 153 2.83 1.71 -4.86
C ASN A 153 2.35 3.03 -5.49
N ARG A 154 3.15 3.61 -6.40
CA ARG A 154 2.78 4.82 -7.15
C ARG A 154 1.63 4.62 -8.13
N GLU A 155 1.35 3.39 -8.55
CA GLU A 155 0.27 3.06 -9.48
C GLU A 155 -1.00 2.58 -8.75
N ALA A 156 -1.01 2.69 -7.42
CA ALA A 156 -2.13 2.36 -6.57
C ALA A 156 -2.64 3.62 -5.85
N TRP A 157 -3.97 3.72 -5.75
CA TRP A 157 -4.67 4.90 -5.25
C TRP A 157 -5.73 4.50 -4.23
N LEU A 158 -5.78 5.25 -3.14
CA LEU A 158 -6.70 5.10 -2.05
C LEU A 158 -7.78 6.18 -2.09
N PHE A 159 -8.99 5.80 -1.70
CA PHE A 159 -10.13 6.71 -1.60
C PHE A 159 -10.89 6.40 -0.32
N LEU A 160 -11.44 7.44 0.28
CA LEU A 160 -12.34 7.34 1.42
C LEU A 160 -13.73 7.82 1.03
N ASP A 161 -14.76 7.32 1.70
CA ASP A 161 -16.11 7.86 1.56
C ASP A 161 -16.40 8.94 2.62
N GLY A 162 -16.90 10.08 2.16
CA GLY A 162 -16.97 11.27 3.01
C GLY A 162 -15.73 12.15 2.83
N GLY A 163 -15.64 13.22 3.63
CA GLY A 163 -14.66 14.28 3.38
C GLY A 163 -15.17 15.33 2.39
N THR A 164 -14.57 16.52 2.46
CA THR A 164 -14.63 17.52 1.39
C THR A 164 -13.49 17.32 0.38
N ALA A 165 -12.48 16.52 0.73
CA ALA A 165 -11.38 16.13 -0.13
C ALA A 165 -11.85 15.03 -1.10
N VAL A 166 -11.87 15.38 -2.39
CA VAL A 166 -12.22 14.46 -3.49
C VAL A 166 -10.94 13.91 -4.16
N GLU A 167 -9.77 14.29 -3.65
CA GLU A 167 -8.50 13.88 -4.24
C GLU A 167 -8.11 12.49 -3.74
N PRO A 168 -7.81 11.56 -4.65
CA PRO A 168 -7.31 10.25 -4.26
C PRO A 168 -5.90 10.35 -3.69
N THR A 169 -5.62 9.55 -2.68
CA THR A 169 -4.29 9.49 -2.06
C THR A 169 -3.46 8.40 -2.70
N ASN A 170 -2.22 8.71 -3.05
CA ASN A 170 -1.33 7.71 -3.61
C ASN A 170 -0.87 6.74 -2.53
N LEU A 171 -0.94 5.43 -2.78
CA LEU A 171 -0.52 4.43 -1.78
C LEU A 171 0.95 4.61 -1.36
N GLY A 172 1.80 5.05 -2.28
CA GLY A 172 3.22 5.29 -2.01
C GLY A 172 3.53 6.46 -1.05
N SER A 173 2.56 7.34 -0.76
CA SER A 173 2.77 8.45 0.20
C SER A 173 2.30 8.13 1.62
N VAL A 174 1.59 7.02 1.82
CA VAL A 174 0.92 6.68 3.09
C VAL A 174 1.25 5.28 3.58
N THR A 175 2.13 4.57 2.88
CA THR A 175 2.67 3.29 3.32
C THR A 175 3.93 3.53 4.14
N SER A 176 4.05 2.80 5.25
CA SER A 176 5.26 2.83 6.05
C SER A 176 6.33 1.95 5.39
N GLY A 177 7.56 2.44 5.31
CA GLY A 177 8.69 1.73 4.70
C GLY A 177 9.08 2.23 3.30
N THR A 178 10.29 1.86 2.86
CA THR A 178 10.91 2.37 1.63
C THR A 178 10.54 1.57 0.38
N THR A 179 9.58 0.63 0.46
CA THR A 179 9.27 -0.23 -0.69
C THR A 179 8.46 0.57 -1.69
N THR A 180 9.03 0.76 -2.88
CA THR A 180 8.34 1.40 -4.02
C THR A 180 7.49 0.41 -4.81
N HIS A 181 7.70 -0.87 -4.52
CA HIS A 181 7.11 -2.03 -5.18
C HIS A 181 6.49 -2.92 -4.11
N TRP A 182 5.35 -3.51 -4.45
CA TRP A 182 4.56 -4.40 -3.63
C TRP A 182 4.57 -5.79 -4.26
N TYR A 183 5.33 -6.69 -3.67
CA TYR A 183 5.63 -8.00 -4.24
C TYR A 183 4.52 -9.02 -3.96
N PRO A 184 4.37 -10.06 -4.79
CA PRO A 184 3.46 -11.18 -4.53
C PRO A 184 3.65 -11.78 -3.14
N GLY A 185 2.56 -11.91 -2.40
CA GLY A 185 2.53 -12.44 -1.03
C GLY A 185 2.99 -11.47 0.06
N GLU A 186 3.39 -10.24 -0.29
CA GLU A 186 3.81 -9.23 0.68
C GLU A 186 2.59 -8.53 1.30
N THR A 187 2.65 -8.35 2.62
CA THR A 187 1.72 -7.49 3.36
C THR A 187 2.43 -6.17 3.70
N ILE A 188 1.83 -5.07 3.29
CA ILE A 188 2.30 -3.72 3.62
C ILE A 188 1.33 -3.05 4.59
N GLN A 189 1.86 -2.17 5.43
CA GLN A 189 1.07 -1.42 6.40
C GLN A 189 0.79 -0.02 5.87
N LEU A 190 -0.49 0.34 5.91
CA LEU A 190 -1.00 1.68 5.70
C LEU A 190 -0.97 2.43 7.04
N GLU A 191 -0.35 3.61 7.02
CA GLU A 191 -0.27 4.54 8.15
C GLU A 191 -0.65 5.93 7.64
N TRP A 192 -1.95 6.21 7.63
CA TRP A 192 -2.49 7.38 6.93
C TRP A 192 -3.13 8.37 7.89
N ALA A 193 -2.48 9.52 8.07
CA ALA A 193 -3.06 10.69 8.72
C ALA A 193 -3.88 11.48 7.71
N GLU A 194 -5.15 11.69 8.02
CA GLU A 194 -6.08 12.43 7.15
C GLU A 194 -6.58 13.71 7.82
N ASP A 195 -6.51 14.80 7.06
CA ASP A 195 -7.02 16.11 7.45
C ASP A 195 -8.28 16.41 6.62
N GLY A 196 -9.41 15.85 7.06
CA GLY A 196 -10.65 15.85 6.30
C GLY A 196 -11.92 15.77 7.15
N ALA A 197 -12.96 15.07 6.69
CA ALA A 197 -14.22 14.97 7.43
C ALA A 197 -14.04 14.32 8.80
N THR A 198 -14.95 14.58 9.72
CA THR A 198 -14.92 14.02 11.08
C THR A 198 -15.13 12.50 11.13
N SER A 199 -15.59 11.86 10.05
CA SER A 199 -15.77 10.41 9.99
C SER A 199 -15.68 9.89 8.54
N TYR A 200 -15.18 8.66 8.40
CA TYR A 200 -15.13 7.89 7.14
C TYR A 200 -15.67 6.48 7.43
N ASP A 201 -16.48 5.91 6.53
CA ASP A 201 -17.11 4.60 6.73
C ASP A 201 -16.42 3.49 5.93
N ARG A 202 -15.72 3.85 4.86
CA ARG A 202 -15.12 2.94 3.87
C ARG A 202 -13.82 3.49 3.34
N ILE A 203 -12.93 2.55 3.07
CA ILE A 203 -11.71 2.75 2.31
C ILE A 203 -11.78 1.90 1.04
N SER A 204 -11.30 2.44 -0.06
CA SER A 204 -11.11 1.68 -1.29
C SER A 204 -9.71 1.86 -1.84
N LEU A 205 -9.20 0.79 -2.42
CA LEU A 205 -7.89 0.70 -3.04
C LEU A 205 -8.09 0.32 -4.51
N THR A 206 -7.55 1.13 -5.42
CA THR A 206 -7.59 0.88 -6.85
C THR A 206 -6.19 0.80 -7.42
N SER A 207 -5.90 -0.25 -8.19
CA SER A 207 -4.69 -0.36 -9.00
C SER A 207 -4.97 -1.18 -10.26
N ASN A 208 -4.42 -0.75 -11.40
CA ASN A 208 -4.52 -1.47 -12.68
C ASN A 208 -5.96 -1.89 -13.06
N GLY A 209 -6.95 -1.05 -12.74
CA GLY A 209 -8.37 -1.30 -13.05
C GLY A 209 -9.09 -2.26 -12.09
N LEU A 210 -8.39 -2.84 -11.10
CA LEU A 210 -9.01 -3.56 -9.99
C LEU A 210 -9.29 -2.59 -8.84
N THR A 211 -10.48 -2.68 -8.25
CA THR A 211 -10.86 -1.90 -7.07
C THR A 211 -11.33 -2.83 -5.97
N MET A 212 -10.77 -2.67 -4.78
CA MET A 212 -11.20 -3.33 -3.56
C MET A 212 -11.76 -2.30 -2.59
N VAL A 213 -12.77 -2.69 -1.81
CA VAL A 213 -13.43 -1.81 -0.83
C VAL A 213 -13.52 -2.56 0.50
N ASN A 214 -13.26 -1.87 1.60
CA ASN A 214 -13.47 -2.37 2.94
C ASN A 214 -14.17 -1.31 3.81
N THR A 215 -14.91 -1.75 4.81
CA THR A 215 -15.50 -0.88 5.82
C THR A 215 -14.45 -0.54 6.87
N LEU A 216 -14.44 0.70 7.32
CA LEU A 216 -13.61 1.14 8.43
C LEU A 216 -14.29 0.72 9.75
N ALA A 217 -13.54 0.05 10.61
CA ALA A 217 -13.96 -0.36 11.95
C ALA A 217 -13.46 0.61 13.02
#